data_AF-A0A9W8YAI1-F1
#
_entry.id   AF-A0A9W8YAI1-F1
#
_cell.length_a   1.000
_cell.length_b   1.000
_cell.length_c   1.000
_cell.angle_alpha   90.00
_cell.angle_beta   90.00
_cell.angle_gamma   90.00
#
_symmetry.space_group_name_H-M   'P 1'
#
loop_
_entity.id
_entity.type
_entity.pdbx_description
1 polymer ?
#
loop_
_entity_poly.entity_id
_entity_poly.type
_entity_poly.pdbx_seq_one_letter_code
_entity_poly.pdbx_strand_id
1 'polypeptide(L)'
;MDHYNNTGTDQGMISDAPALWFLNAAIPRILQYGNDRNNIPCSCWSTGCGEFDAFEVLSNGQEKAKSTLHRQNNLEGGDSNYFKRPVGSTLKFAVVWNYPNIIALVLDDSFDFGSTLSDDQVQSLVSYDPNSWVHSLFAIGD
;
A
#
# COMPACT_ATOMS: atom_id res chain seq x y z
N MET A 1 5.89 22.01 3.20
CA MET A 1 7.16 21.47 2.70
C MET A 1 7.10 21.60 1.21
N ASP A 2 7.88 22.51 0.65
CA ASP A 2 7.83 22.79 -0.79
C ASP A 2 8.67 21.74 -1.51
N HIS A 3 8.02 20.92 -2.33
CA HIS A 3 8.65 19.85 -3.09
C HIS A 3 9.34 20.45 -4.32
N TYR A 4 10.65 20.68 -4.24
CA TYR A 4 11.45 20.89 -5.45
C TYR A 4 11.78 19.54 -6.09
N ASN A 5 11.72 19.49 -7.42
CA ASN A 5 12.15 18.31 -8.18
C ASN A 5 13.63 18.06 -7.94
N ASN A 6 13.99 16.83 -7.57
CA ASN A 6 15.38 16.42 -7.46
C ASN A 6 16.00 16.35 -8.87
N THR A 7 16.89 17.28 -9.19
CA THR A 7 17.58 17.36 -10.49
C THR A 7 18.99 16.75 -10.48
N GLY A 8 19.38 16.09 -9.38
CA GLY A 8 20.65 15.36 -9.25
C GLY A 8 20.54 13.86 -9.59
N THR A 9 21.61 13.11 -9.33
CA THR A 9 21.47 11.66 -9.16
C THR A 9 20.73 11.45 -7.84
N ASP A 10 19.71 10.61 -7.86
CA ASP A 10 18.89 10.26 -6.70
C ASP A 10 19.67 9.53 -5.58
N GLN A 11 21.00 9.46 -5.67
CA GLN A 11 21.88 8.67 -4.80
C GLN A 11 21.49 7.19 -4.73
N GLY A 12 20.80 6.67 -5.76
CA GLY A 12 20.23 5.32 -5.77
C GLY A 12 18.84 5.21 -5.15
N MET A 13 18.20 6.33 -4.80
CA MET A 13 16.82 6.38 -4.30
C MET A 13 15.82 6.45 -5.46
N ILE A 14 14.61 5.94 -5.29
CA ILE A 14 13.60 6.10 -6.33
C ILE A 14 12.92 7.47 -6.13
N SER A 15 13.32 8.46 -6.91
CA SER A 15 12.60 9.75 -6.97
C SER A 15 11.34 9.63 -7.81
N ASP A 16 10.30 10.40 -7.47
CA ASP A 16 8.97 10.34 -8.12
C ASP A 16 8.31 8.94 -8.10
N ALA A 17 8.43 8.27 -6.96
CA ALA A 17 7.78 7.00 -6.64
C ALA A 17 6.84 7.20 -5.44
N PRO A 18 5.66 7.81 -5.62
CA PRO A 18 4.71 7.98 -4.53
C PRO A 18 4.23 6.62 -4.02
N ALA A 19 4.10 6.51 -2.69
CA ALA A 19 3.61 5.33 -2.02
C ALA A 19 2.59 5.68 -0.92
N LEU A 20 1.51 4.91 -0.83
CA LEU A 20 0.63 4.81 0.31
C LEU A 20 0.75 3.40 0.88
N TRP A 21 1.26 3.31 2.09
CA TRP A 21 1.65 2.06 2.71
C TRP A 21 1.35 2.08 4.21
N PHE A 22 1.16 0.89 4.77
CA PHE A 22 0.77 0.68 6.16
C PHE A 22 1.81 -0.19 6.84
N LEU A 23 2.34 0.26 7.97
CA LEU A 23 3.26 -0.51 8.79
C LEU A 23 2.57 -1.09 10.00
N ASN A 24 2.96 -2.32 10.39
CA ASN A 24 2.60 -2.85 11.70
C ASN A 24 3.08 -1.89 12.81
N ALA A 25 2.20 -1.56 13.75
CA ALA A 25 2.48 -0.57 14.80
C ALA A 25 3.66 -0.93 15.72
N ALA A 26 4.15 -2.17 15.73
CA ALA A 26 5.36 -2.55 16.45
C ALA A 26 6.65 -2.00 15.81
N ILE A 27 6.65 -1.80 14.49
CA ILE A 27 7.81 -1.26 13.75
C ILE A 27 8.27 0.09 14.31
N PRO A 28 7.42 1.14 14.45
CA PRO A 28 7.86 2.42 14.98
C PRO A 28 8.25 2.38 16.47
N ARG A 29 7.89 1.31 17.20
CA ARG A 29 8.27 1.13 18.61
C ARG A 29 9.61 0.43 18.79
N ILE A 30 10.15 -0.18 17.73
CA ILE A 30 11.41 -0.92 17.77
C ILE A 30 12.35 -0.34 16.70
N LEU A 31 12.19 -0.77 15.45
CA LEU A 31 12.99 -0.36 14.30
C LEU A 31 12.37 -0.93 13.02
N GLN A 32 12.32 -0.16 11.94
CA GLN A 32 11.95 -0.69 10.61
C GLN A 32 13.12 -1.44 9.97
N TYR A 33 14.29 -0.80 9.90
CA TYR A 33 15.49 -1.35 9.26
C TYR A 33 16.72 -1.21 10.15
N GLY A 34 17.56 -2.24 10.20
CA GLY A 34 18.88 -2.20 10.83
C GLY A 34 19.05 -3.09 12.06
N ASN A 35 20.15 -2.85 12.77
CA ASN A 35 20.60 -3.60 13.94
C ASN A 35 20.82 -2.66 15.13
N ASP A 36 20.88 -3.20 16.34
CA ASP A 36 21.37 -2.44 17.50
C ASP A 36 22.89 -2.17 17.44
N ARG A 37 23.39 -1.49 18.47
CA ARG A 37 24.81 -1.16 18.65
C ARG A 37 25.77 -2.37 18.70
N ASN A 38 25.24 -3.57 18.92
CA ASN A 38 26.01 -4.83 18.96
C ASN A 38 25.84 -5.63 17.65
N ASN A 39 25.26 -5.01 16.62
CA ASN A 39 24.95 -5.62 15.34
C ASN A 39 23.93 -6.77 15.44
N ILE A 40 23.02 -6.73 16.40
CA ILE A 40 21.91 -7.67 16.53
C ILE A 40 20.69 -7.13 15.78
N PRO A 41 20.06 -7.89 14.87
CA PRO A 41 18.82 -7.48 14.21
C PRO A 41 17.72 -7.20 15.23
N CYS A 42 17.20 -5.98 15.21
CA CYS A 42 16.11 -5.56 16.10
C CYS A 42 14.78 -5.38 15.39
N SER A 43 14.75 -5.41 14.06
CA SER A 43 13.50 -5.29 13.34
C SER A 43 12.62 -6.52 13.55
N CYS A 44 11.30 -6.29 13.70
CA CYS A 44 10.32 -7.33 13.91
C CYS A 44 9.82 -8.00 12.62
N TRP A 45 10.39 -7.67 11.45
CA TRP A 45 10.08 -8.34 10.18
C TRP A 45 10.19 -9.87 10.26
N SER A 46 11.21 -10.37 10.98
CA SER A 46 11.45 -11.81 11.15
C SER A 46 10.63 -12.44 12.29
N THR A 47 9.82 -11.67 12.99
CA THR A 47 9.03 -12.12 14.15
C THR A 47 7.54 -11.79 14.02
N GLY A 48 7.08 -11.49 12.80
CA GLY A 48 5.66 -11.38 12.46
C GLY A 48 5.15 -9.96 12.16
N CYS A 49 6.02 -8.94 12.15
CA CYS A 49 5.64 -7.65 11.58
C CYS A 49 5.46 -7.75 10.06
N GLY A 50 4.74 -6.78 9.52
CA GLY A 50 4.49 -6.67 8.10
C GLY A 50 4.19 -5.25 7.68
N GLU A 51 4.11 -5.12 6.36
CA GLU A 51 3.83 -3.90 5.63
C GLU A 51 2.83 -4.22 4.53
N PHE A 52 1.86 -3.33 4.34
CA PHE A 52 0.95 -3.40 3.22
C PHE A 52 1.10 -2.14 2.39
N ASP A 53 1.72 -2.29 1.22
CA ASP A 53 1.78 -1.26 0.21
C ASP A 53 0.46 -1.28 -0.53
N ALA A 54 -0.43 -0.36 -0.20
CA ALA A 54 -1.73 -0.30 -0.83
C ALA A 54 -1.62 0.31 -2.23
N PHE A 55 -0.68 1.23 -2.44
CA PHE A 55 -0.44 1.89 -3.71
C PHE A 55 1.02 2.35 -3.77
N GLU A 56 1.86 1.69 -4.57
CA GLU A 56 3.28 2.02 -4.67
C GLU A 56 3.74 2.07 -6.14
N VAL A 57 4.42 3.14 -6.52
CA VAL A 57 5.08 3.27 -7.82
C VAL A 57 6.52 2.78 -7.71
N LEU A 58 6.87 1.70 -8.42
CA LEU A 58 8.15 1.01 -8.24
C LEU A 58 9.31 1.52 -9.12
N SER A 59 9.08 2.57 -9.91
CA SER A 59 10.15 3.23 -10.68
C SER A 59 9.78 4.65 -11.05
N ASN A 60 10.81 5.48 -11.25
CA ASN A 60 10.68 6.91 -11.48
C ASN A 60 9.73 7.22 -12.66
N GLY A 61 8.73 8.05 -12.40
CA GLY A 61 7.81 8.54 -13.43
C GLY A 61 6.84 7.49 -13.98
N GLN A 62 6.77 6.29 -13.40
CA GLN A 62 5.84 5.29 -13.90
C GLN A 62 4.38 5.60 -13.55
N GLU A 63 3.51 5.20 -14.47
CA GLU A 63 2.06 5.34 -14.32
C GLU A 63 1.39 4.11 -13.69
N LYS A 64 2.16 3.05 -13.37
CA LYS A 64 1.64 1.83 -12.76
C LYS A 64 2.01 1.80 -11.28
N ALA A 65 0.99 1.85 -10.43
CA ALA A 65 1.13 1.58 -9.01
C ALA A 65 0.71 0.14 -8.71
N LYS A 66 1.45 -0.52 -7.83
CA LYS A 66 1.23 -1.90 -7.41
C LYS A 66 0.80 -1.93 -5.95
N SER A 67 0.23 -3.05 -5.56
CA SER A 67 -0.03 -3.36 -4.16
C SER A 67 0.72 -4.62 -3.76
N THR A 68 1.28 -4.61 -2.56
CA THR A 68 2.11 -5.69 -2.04
C THR A 68 1.89 -5.87 -0.55
N LEU A 69 1.70 -7.11 -0.11
CA LEU A 69 1.71 -7.48 1.30
C LEU A 69 3.06 -8.11 1.65
N HIS A 70 3.88 -7.38 2.39
CA HIS A 70 5.12 -7.90 2.97
C HIS A 70 4.85 -8.45 4.36
N ARG A 71 5.04 -9.76 4.54
CA ARG A 71 5.00 -10.41 5.84
C ARG A 71 5.93 -11.61 5.86
N GLN A 72 6.22 -12.10 7.06
CA GLN A 72 7.02 -13.32 7.21
C GLN A 72 6.39 -14.50 6.46
N ASN A 73 7.22 -15.31 5.80
CA ASN A 73 6.83 -16.47 5.00
C ASN A 73 5.91 -16.18 3.81
N ASN A 74 5.79 -14.91 3.37
CA ASN A 74 5.05 -14.56 2.17
C ASN A 74 5.96 -14.65 0.93
N LEU A 75 5.93 -15.78 0.24
CA LEU A 75 6.73 -15.98 -0.98
C LEU A 75 6.22 -15.10 -2.14
N GLU A 76 4.91 -14.84 -2.21
CA GLU A 76 4.26 -14.03 -3.25
C GLU A 76 3.27 -13.05 -2.62
N GLY A 77 3.78 -11.89 -2.21
CA GLY A 77 2.96 -10.85 -1.58
C GLY A 77 2.30 -9.86 -2.53
N GLY A 78 2.67 -9.87 -3.81
CA GLY A 78 2.20 -8.89 -4.79
C GLY A 78 0.96 -9.36 -5.57
N ASP A 79 0.10 -8.42 -5.96
CA ASP A 79 -0.98 -8.67 -6.91
C ASP A 79 -0.45 -8.50 -8.36
N SER A 80 -0.96 -9.29 -9.31
CA SER A 80 -0.64 -9.11 -10.74
C SER A 80 -1.29 -7.84 -11.33
N ASN A 81 -2.38 -7.36 -10.73
CA ASN A 81 -3.07 -6.12 -11.05
C ASN A 81 -2.21 -4.88 -10.78
N TYR A 82 -2.54 -3.75 -11.42
CA TYR A 82 -1.94 -2.45 -11.15
C TYR A 82 -3.01 -1.35 -11.18
N PHE A 83 -2.84 -0.33 -10.35
CA PHE A 83 -3.64 0.88 -10.41
C PHE A 83 -2.93 1.91 -11.28
N LYS A 84 -3.69 2.64 -12.09
CA LYS A 84 -3.14 3.76 -12.84
C LYS A 84 -2.86 4.93 -11.89
N ARG A 85 -1.61 5.39 -11.86
CA ARG A 85 -1.23 6.61 -11.16
C ARG A 85 -1.94 7.82 -11.78
N PRO A 86 -2.64 8.65 -10.99
CA PRO A 86 -3.19 9.89 -11.50
C PRO A 86 -2.03 10.88 -11.73
N VAL A 87 -1.92 11.40 -12.95
CA VAL A 87 -0.96 12.46 -13.30
C VAL A 87 -1.75 13.70 -13.66
N GLY A 88 -1.59 14.77 -12.88
CA GLY A 88 -2.34 16.03 -13.08
C GLY A 88 -3.79 16.00 -12.59
N SER A 89 -4.22 14.93 -11.90
CA SER A 89 -5.54 14.80 -11.28
C SER A 89 -5.43 14.17 -9.89
N THR A 90 -6.54 14.15 -9.16
CA THR A 90 -6.69 13.37 -7.94
C THR A 90 -7.27 11.99 -8.24
N LEU A 91 -7.10 11.05 -7.31
CA LEU A 91 -7.69 9.71 -7.33
C LEU A 91 -8.40 9.50 -6.00
N LYS A 92 -9.61 8.94 -6.04
CA LYS A 92 -10.26 8.40 -4.84
C LYS A 92 -9.86 6.94 -4.70
N PHE A 93 -9.26 6.61 -3.56
CA PHE A 93 -8.72 5.28 -3.28
C PHE A 93 -9.15 4.85 -1.90
N ALA A 94 -9.58 3.60 -1.77
CA ALA A 94 -9.95 3.00 -0.49
C ALA A 94 -9.06 1.80 -0.18
N VAL A 95 -8.83 1.62 1.12
CA VAL A 95 -8.20 0.43 1.68
C VAL A 95 -9.11 -0.06 2.79
N VAL A 96 -9.67 -1.25 2.62
CA VAL A 96 -10.63 -1.84 3.55
C VAL A 96 -10.01 -3.08 4.17
N TRP A 97 -9.87 -3.04 5.50
CA TRP A 97 -9.43 -4.17 6.30
C TRP A 97 -10.67 -4.92 6.79
N ASN A 98 -10.97 -6.07 6.17
CA ASN A 98 -12.14 -6.88 6.50
C ASN A 98 -11.75 -8.34 6.54
N TYR A 99 -11.60 -8.90 7.74
CA TYR A 99 -11.14 -10.27 7.93
C TYR A 99 -11.95 -11.27 7.07
N PRO A 100 -11.30 -12.17 6.31
CA PRO A 100 -9.87 -12.51 6.34
C PRO A 100 -8.98 -11.72 5.35
N ASN A 101 -9.47 -10.63 4.76
CA ASN A 101 -8.81 -9.97 3.64
C ASN A 101 -8.53 -8.47 3.85
N ILE A 102 -7.63 -7.95 3.04
CA ILE A 102 -7.43 -6.53 2.77
C ILE A 102 -7.84 -6.29 1.32
N ILE A 103 -8.63 -5.26 1.10
CA ILE A 103 -9.07 -4.85 -0.24
C ILE A 103 -8.52 -3.46 -0.50
N ALA A 104 -7.80 -3.29 -1.61
CA ALA A 104 -7.35 -1.99 -2.08
C ALA A 104 -8.06 -1.71 -3.41
N LEU A 105 -8.69 -0.54 -3.55
CA LEU A 105 -9.50 -0.24 -4.73
C LEU A 105 -9.55 1.24 -5.11
N VAL A 106 -9.59 1.48 -6.42
CA VAL A 106 -9.93 2.78 -7.01
C VAL A 106 -11.44 2.97 -6.97
N LEU A 107 -11.86 4.13 -6.49
CA LEU A 107 -13.26 4.53 -6.44
C LEU A 107 -13.60 5.46 -7.60
N ASP A 108 -14.86 5.44 -8.01
CA ASP A 108 -15.40 6.39 -8.97
C ASP A 108 -15.33 7.83 -8.44
N ASP A 109 -15.12 8.81 -9.32
CA ASP A 109 -15.08 10.23 -8.96
C ASP A 109 -16.38 10.72 -8.30
N SER A 110 -17.51 10.05 -8.53
CA SER A 110 -18.80 10.32 -7.88
C SER A 110 -18.93 9.75 -6.46
N PHE A 111 -17.99 8.94 -5.98
CA PHE A 111 -18.07 8.35 -4.63
C PHE A 111 -18.04 9.44 -3.55
N ASP A 112 -19.06 9.49 -2.70
CA ASP A 112 -19.15 10.45 -1.59
C ASP A 112 -18.75 9.77 -0.27
N PHE A 113 -17.72 10.31 0.38
CA PHE A 113 -17.28 9.82 1.69
C PHE A 113 -18.20 10.25 2.84
N GLY A 114 -19.01 11.30 2.64
CA GLY A 114 -19.95 11.80 3.63
C GLY A 114 -19.34 12.02 5.03
N SER A 115 -20.19 12.17 6.04
CA SER A 115 -19.79 12.07 7.46
C SER A 115 -19.86 10.63 7.99
N THR A 116 -20.61 9.77 7.30
CA THR A 116 -20.79 8.35 7.59
C THR A 116 -20.94 7.59 6.29
N LEU A 117 -20.50 6.35 6.25
CA LEU A 117 -20.79 5.42 5.16
C LEU A 117 -22.05 4.61 5.51
N SER A 118 -22.94 4.42 4.52
CA SER A 118 -24.06 3.49 4.68
C SER A 118 -23.61 2.03 4.60
N ASP A 119 -24.44 1.12 5.10
CA ASP A 119 -24.18 -0.31 4.98
C ASP A 119 -24.00 -0.75 3.51
N ASP A 120 -24.81 -0.20 2.59
CA ASP A 120 -24.69 -0.48 1.15
C ASP A 120 -23.34 0.01 0.58
N GLN A 121 -22.86 1.18 1.02
CA GLN A 121 -21.54 1.66 0.62
C GLN A 121 -20.44 0.74 1.14
N VAL A 122 -20.50 0.32 2.41
CA VAL A 122 -19.53 -0.61 2.98
C VAL A 122 -19.57 -1.96 2.25
N GLN A 123 -20.75 -2.50 1.98
CA GLN A 123 -20.90 -3.76 1.25
C GLN A 123 -20.36 -3.68 -0.18
N SER A 124 -20.58 -2.55 -0.86
CA SER A 124 -19.99 -2.29 -2.18
C SER A 124 -18.46 -2.28 -2.11
N LEU A 125 -17.88 -1.62 -1.11
CA LEU A 125 -16.42 -1.56 -0.94
C LEU A 125 -15.76 -2.91 -0.66
N VAL A 126 -16.45 -3.83 0.03
CA VAL A 126 -15.93 -5.18 0.30
C VAL A 126 -16.31 -6.20 -0.78
N SER A 127 -17.13 -5.82 -1.75
CA SER A 127 -17.45 -6.67 -2.89
C SER A 127 -16.22 -6.84 -3.79
N TYR A 128 -15.93 -8.08 -4.18
CA TYR A 128 -14.79 -8.42 -5.02
C TYR A 128 -15.26 -9.09 -6.31
N ASP A 129 -14.67 -8.68 -7.42
CA ASP A 129 -14.88 -9.23 -8.75
C ASP A 129 -13.49 -9.61 -9.30
N PRO A 130 -13.15 -10.91 -9.41
CA PRO A 130 -11.84 -11.33 -9.88
C PRO A 130 -11.48 -10.87 -11.29
N ASN A 131 -12.44 -10.33 -12.06
CA ASN A 131 -12.22 -9.81 -13.40
C ASN A 131 -12.05 -8.28 -13.45
N SER A 132 -12.20 -7.60 -12.32
CA SER A 132 -12.07 -6.14 -12.27
C SER A 132 -10.61 -5.72 -12.07
N TRP A 133 -10.23 -4.69 -12.82
CA TRP A 133 -8.88 -4.10 -12.79
C TRP A 133 -8.76 -2.94 -11.80
N VAL A 134 -9.83 -2.64 -11.06
CA VAL A 134 -9.86 -1.50 -10.13
C VAL A 134 -9.72 -1.91 -8.67
N HIS A 135 -9.56 -3.20 -8.37
CA HIS A 135 -9.26 -3.67 -7.01
C HIS A 135 -8.24 -4.80 -6.98
N SER A 136 -7.61 -4.94 -5.81
CA SER A 136 -6.67 -6.00 -5.45
C SER A 136 -7.12 -6.59 -4.11
N LEU A 137 -7.00 -7.91 -3.96
CA LEU A 137 -7.45 -8.65 -2.77
C LEU A 137 -6.27 -9.41 -2.16
N PHE A 138 -6.02 -9.20 -0.87
CA PHE A 138 -4.93 -9.84 -0.15
C PHE A 138 -5.45 -10.58 1.07
N ALA A 139 -5.13 -11.86 1.19
CA ALA A 139 -5.44 -12.62 2.40
C ALA A 139 -4.52 -12.22 3.55
N ILE A 140 -5.07 -11.82 4.70
CA ILE A 140 -4.32 -11.48 5.92
C ILE A 140 -3.64 -12.72 6.53
N GLY A 141 -4.17 -13.91 6.23
CA GLY A 141 -3.76 -15.17 6.85
C GLY A 141 -4.58 -15.48 8.10
N ASP A 142 -4.46 -16.72 8.58
CA ASP A 142 -5.07 -17.22 9.80
C ASP A 142 -4.22 -16.92 11.04
#